data_AF-A0AB38BHJ2-F1
#
_entry.id   AF-A0AB38BHJ2-F1
#
_cell.length_a   1.000
_cell.length_b   1.000
_cell.length_c   1.000
_cell.angle_alpha   90.00
_cell.angle_beta   90.00
_cell.angle_gamma   90.00
#
_symmetry.space_group_name_H-M   'P 1'
#
loop_
_entity.id
_entity.type
_entity.pdbx_description
1 polymer ?
#
loop_
_entity_poly.entity_id
_entity_poly.type
_entity_poly.pdbx_seq_one_letter_code
_entity_poly.pdbx_strand_id
1 'polypeptide(L)'
;MNKPLSIAAIKEQLQEIRSLEDPRWTTIRADSRKGVQAAIKSWERNYQLDLALKERQIQMMAFEEELKANGRLAIAGIDEVGRGPLAGPVVAAAVILPAELPFLPVNDSKQLSAKKREQLYDQIMAIADVGIGLISPETIDAVNIYEATKLAMMQAIANLKQEPDSLLIDAMKLPLPIEQQSIIKGDAKSVSIAAASIVAKVYRDRLMSEYAIQYPYYGFEKNAGYGTQLHLSGLESHGITPIHRKTFDPIKSMLRDQ
;
A
#
# COMPACT_ATOMS: atom_id res chain seq x y z
N MET A 1 38.80 -17.63 33.31
CA MET A 1 38.16 -18.06 32.06
C MET A 1 36.81 -17.38 31.96
N ASN A 2 36.60 -16.50 30.97
CA ASN A 2 35.29 -15.87 30.79
C ASN A 2 34.28 -16.95 30.41
N LYS A 3 33.20 -17.04 31.18
CA LYS A 3 32.11 -17.98 30.93
C LYS A 3 31.50 -17.63 29.56
N PRO A 4 31.28 -18.60 28.65
CA PRO A 4 30.67 -18.30 27.36
C PRO A 4 29.29 -17.68 27.59
N LEU A 5 28.95 -16.67 26.76
CA LEU A 5 27.65 -15.99 26.83
C LEU A 5 26.51 -17.00 26.77
N SER A 6 25.42 -16.71 27.47
CA SER A 6 24.21 -17.52 27.38
C SER A 6 23.63 -17.41 25.96
N ILE A 7 22.84 -18.41 25.55
CA ILE A 7 22.17 -18.39 24.24
C ILE A 7 21.23 -17.18 24.14
N ALA A 8 20.60 -16.77 25.25
CA ALA A 8 19.76 -15.58 25.31
C ALA A 8 20.56 -14.30 25.03
N ALA A 9 21.71 -14.13 25.69
CA ALA A 9 22.58 -12.97 25.46
C ALA A 9 23.13 -12.92 24.02
N ILE A 10 23.42 -14.07 23.41
CA ILE A 10 23.83 -14.12 22.00
C ILE A 10 22.68 -13.72 21.07
N LYS A 11 21.44 -14.13 21.37
CA LYS A 11 20.27 -13.71 20.60
C LYS A 11 20.05 -12.19 20.69
N GLU A 12 20.26 -11.60 21.86
CA GLU A 12 20.22 -10.13 22.04
C GLU A 12 21.32 -9.45 21.22
N GLN A 13 22.55 -9.96 21.25
CA GLN A 13 23.63 -9.41 20.41
C GLN A 13 23.30 -9.52 18.92
N LEU A 14 22.78 -10.65 18.45
CA LEU A 14 22.35 -10.81 17.05
C LEU A 14 21.24 -9.81 16.66
N GLN A 15 20.38 -9.40 17.60
CA GLN A 15 19.37 -8.36 17.33
C GLN A 15 19.97 -6.97 17.13
N GLU A 16 21.20 -6.73 17.52
CA GLU A 16 21.92 -5.45 17.34
C GLU A 16 22.86 -5.46 16.13
N ILE A 17 23.34 -6.64 15.73
CA ILE A 17 24.23 -6.78 14.57
C ILE A 17 23.44 -6.44 13.30
N ARG A 18 24.00 -5.52 12.50
CA ARG A 18 23.40 -5.02 11.25
C ARG A 18 24.22 -5.35 10.00
N SER A 19 25.41 -5.91 10.16
CA SER A 19 26.32 -6.21 9.06
C SER A 19 27.22 -7.40 9.42
N LEU A 20 27.74 -8.08 8.40
CA LEU A 20 28.64 -9.24 8.56
C LEU A 20 30.04 -8.82 9.01
N GLU A 21 30.35 -7.54 8.90
CA GLU A 21 31.62 -6.91 9.29
C GLU A 21 31.66 -6.55 10.78
N ASP A 22 30.54 -6.69 11.52
CA ASP A 22 30.51 -6.46 12.96
C ASP A 22 31.51 -7.39 13.68
N PRO A 23 32.42 -6.88 14.52
CA PRO A 23 33.43 -7.70 15.19
C PRO A 23 32.84 -8.84 16.03
N ARG A 24 31.63 -8.66 16.57
CA ARG A 24 30.92 -9.66 17.37
C ARG A 24 30.48 -10.86 16.52
N TRP A 25 30.23 -10.64 15.22
CA TRP A 25 29.75 -11.67 14.30
C TRP A 25 30.74 -12.83 14.19
N THR A 26 32.03 -12.54 14.05
CA THR A 26 33.09 -13.55 13.93
C THR A 26 33.12 -14.49 15.15
N THR A 27 32.99 -13.92 16.35
CA THR A 27 32.98 -14.70 17.60
C THR A 27 31.71 -15.54 17.73
N ILE A 28 30.54 -14.96 17.43
CA ILE A 28 29.25 -15.68 17.52
C ILE A 28 29.21 -16.83 16.51
N ARG A 29 29.66 -16.60 15.27
CA ARG A 29 29.62 -17.59 14.18
C ARG A 29 30.45 -18.85 14.49
N ALA A 30 31.53 -18.71 15.27
CA ALA A 30 32.38 -19.82 15.69
C ALA A 30 31.76 -20.70 16.79
N ASP A 31 30.65 -20.28 17.41
CA ASP A 31 30.02 -21.01 18.52
C ASP A 31 29.25 -22.24 18.04
N SER A 32 29.75 -23.44 18.34
CA SER A 32 29.19 -24.71 17.84
C SER A 32 27.90 -25.17 18.53
N ARG A 33 27.41 -24.47 19.57
CA ARG A 33 26.22 -24.91 20.31
C ARG A 33 24.99 -24.87 19.41
N LYS A 34 24.21 -25.97 19.38
CA LYS A 34 23.04 -26.13 18.50
C LYS A 34 22.06 -24.95 18.56
N GLY A 35 21.77 -24.42 19.76
CA GLY A 35 20.86 -23.29 19.92
C GLY A 35 21.42 -21.96 19.39
N VAL A 36 22.74 -21.78 19.40
CA VAL A 36 23.40 -20.61 18.80
C VAL A 36 23.43 -20.74 17.29
N GLN A 37 23.78 -21.91 16.77
CA GLN A 37 23.76 -22.21 15.32
C GLN A 37 22.36 -22.02 14.71
N ALA A 38 21.29 -22.38 15.42
CA ALA A 38 19.92 -22.09 14.99
C ALA A 38 19.61 -20.59 14.97
N ALA A 39 20.10 -19.82 15.96
CA ALA A 39 19.94 -18.37 16.01
C ALA A 39 20.71 -17.67 14.88
N ILE A 40 21.95 -18.11 14.60
CA ILE A 40 22.78 -17.67 13.48
C ILE A 40 22.04 -17.88 12.15
N LYS A 41 21.55 -19.10 11.87
CA LYS A 41 20.82 -19.38 10.63
C LYS A 41 19.58 -18.49 10.47
N SER A 42 18.84 -18.26 11.55
CA SER A 42 17.69 -17.36 11.52
C SER A 42 18.12 -15.91 11.23
N TRP A 43 19.20 -15.45 11.85
CA TRP A 43 19.73 -14.11 11.63
C TRP A 43 20.26 -13.94 10.20
N GLU A 44 21.05 -14.89 9.68
CA GLU A 44 21.56 -14.87 8.29
C GLU A 44 20.40 -14.81 7.29
N ARG A 45 19.37 -15.63 7.48
CA ARG A 45 18.17 -15.59 6.62
C ARG A 45 17.49 -14.22 6.63
N ASN A 46 17.34 -13.61 7.81
CA ASN A 46 16.73 -12.29 7.93
C ASN A 46 17.62 -11.18 7.33
N TYR A 47 18.94 -11.29 7.51
CA TYR A 47 19.91 -10.38 6.92
C TYR A 47 19.89 -10.44 5.38
N GLN A 48 19.87 -11.64 4.81
CA GLN A 48 19.74 -11.82 3.35
C GLN A 48 18.41 -11.29 2.82
N LEU A 49 17.31 -11.48 3.57
CA LEU A 49 16.01 -10.91 3.22
C LEU A 49 16.05 -9.37 3.22
N ASP A 50 16.69 -8.75 4.23
CA ASP A 50 16.85 -7.29 4.31
C ASP A 50 17.67 -6.73 3.13
N LEU A 51 18.78 -7.39 2.78
CA LEU A 51 19.58 -7.03 1.61
C LEU A 51 18.77 -7.13 0.31
N ALA A 52 18.02 -8.22 0.12
CA ALA A 52 17.18 -8.41 -1.06
C ALA A 52 16.06 -7.35 -1.15
N LEU A 53 15.48 -6.93 -0.02
CA LEU A 53 14.49 -5.86 0.02
C LEU A 53 15.09 -4.49 -0.32
N LYS A 54 16.31 -4.21 0.16
CA LYS A 54 17.03 -2.98 -0.19
C LYS A 54 17.38 -2.92 -1.67
N GLU A 55 17.90 -4.01 -2.22
CA GLU A 55 18.15 -4.14 -3.66
C GLU A 55 16.86 -3.97 -4.46
N ARG A 56 15.76 -4.56 -3.98
CA ARG A 56 14.45 -4.42 -4.61
C ARG A 56 13.95 -2.97 -4.61
N GLN A 57 14.13 -2.24 -3.51
CA GLN A 57 13.78 -0.81 -3.46
C GLN A 57 14.57 -0.02 -4.50
N ILE A 58 15.88 -0.24 -4.63
CA ILE A 58 16.72 0.41 -5.64
C ILE A 58 16.18 0.13 -7.05
N GLN A 59 15.84 -1.13 -7.36
CA GLN A 59 15.26 -1.49 -8.65
C GLN A 59 13.92 -0.80 -8.91
N MET A 60 13.07 -0.68 -7.88
CA MET A 60 11.77 -0.01 -7.98
C MET A 60 11.88 1.52 -8.05
N MET A 61 13.04 2.11 -7.76
CA MET A 61 13.26 3.55 -7.90
C MET A 61 13.68 3.96 -9.33
N ALA A 62 13.74 3.02 -10.27
CA ALA A 62 14.27 3.29 -11.61
C ALA A 62 13.52 4.44 -12.33
N PHE A 63 12.19 4.50 -12.22
CA PHE A 63 11.38 5.55 -12.84
C PHE A 63 11.58 6.90 -12.15
N GLU A 64 11.66 6.90 -10.83
CA GLU A 64 11.93 8.10 -10.04
C GLU A 64 13.31 8.67 -10.36
N GLU A 65 14.35 7.82 -10.43
CA GLU A 65 15.71 8.24 -10.77
C GLU A 65 15.84 8.76 -12.21
N GLU A 66 15.13 8.15 -13.16
CA GLU A 66 15.05 8.66 -14.55
C GLU A 66 14.46 10.07 -14.59
N LEU A 67 13.34 10.30 -13.88
CA LEU A 67 12.70 11.61 -13.81
C LEU A 67 13.58 12.64 -13.09
N LYS A 68 14.26 12.25 -12.00
CA LYS A 68 15.23 13.10 -11.30
C LYS A 68 16.39 13.50 -12.18
N ALA A 69 16.94 12.58 -12.98
CA ALA A 69 18.00 12.88 -13.94
C ALA A 69 17.57 13.90 -15.00
N ASN A 70 16.26 13.96 -15.31
CA ASN A 70 15.65 14.95 -16.19
C ASN A 70 15.21 16.25 -15.45
N GLY A 71 15.64 16.44 -14.21
CA GLY A 71 15.41 17.67 -13.44
C GLY A 71 14.05 17.75 -12.76
N ARG A 72 13.31 16.64 -12.62
CA ARG A 72 12.05 16.59 -11.86
C ARG A 72 12.33 16.32 -10.40
N LEU A 73 11.79 17.15 -9.51
CA LEU A 73 12.05 17.05 -8.07
C LEU A 73 10.81 16.56 -7.31
N ALA A 74 9.63 17.07 -7.67
CA ALA A 74 8.36 16.65 -7.08
C ALA A 74 7.68 15.59 -7.96
N ILE A 75 8.06 14.32 -7.78
CA ILE A 75 7.50 13.17 -8.51
C ILE A 75 6.38 12.54 -7.69
N ALA A 76 5.14 12.57 -8.19
CA ALA A 76 4.00 11.96 -7.52
C ALA A 76 3.71 10.55 -8.07
N GLY A 77 3.77 9.53 -7.21
CA GLY A 77 3.22 8.21 -7.49
C GLY A 77 1.73 8.16 -7.17
N ILE A 78 0.94 7.54 -8.05
CA ILE A 78 -0.53 7.53 -7.96
C ILE A 78 -1.06 6.11 -8.20
N ASP A 79 -1.94 5.68 -7.30
CA ASP A 79 -2.67 4.42 -7.42
C ASP A 79 -4.07 4.56 -6.80
N GLU A 80 -4.97 3.65 -7.17
CA GLU A 80 -6.33 3.58 -6.68
C GLU A 80 -6.71 2.23 -6.05
N VAL A 81 -7.75 2.26 -5.23
CA VAL A 81 -8.40 1.05 -4.72
C VAL A 81 -9.92 1.23 -4.74
N GLY A 82 -10.62 0.10 -4.81
CA GLY A 82 -12.07 0.10 -4.69
C GLY A 82 -12.80 0.24 -6.02
N ARG A 83 -12.20 -0.15 -7.15
CA ARG A 83 -12.91 -0.17 -8.44
C ARG A 83 -13.97 -1.27 -8.54
N GLY A 84 -13.64 -2.48 -8.09
CA GLY A 84 -14.53 -3.65 -8.18
C GLY A 84 -15.63 -3.82 -7.12
N PRO A 85 -15.53 -3.29 -5.89
CA PRO A 85 -16.58 -3.40 -4.86
C PRO A 85 -17.96 -2.93 -5.32
N LEU A 86 -18.99 -3.55 -4.76
CA LEU A 86 -20.40 -3.18 -4.93
C LEU A 86 -20.79 -1.99 -4.05
N ALA A 87 -20.03 -1.72 -2.99
CA ALA A 87 -20.29 -0.66 -2.02
C ALA A 87 -19.03 0.13 -1.66
N GLY A 88 -19.24 1.36 -1.21
CA GLY A 88 -18.22 2.31 -0.81
C GLY A 88 -17.59 3.08 -1.97
N PRO A 89 -16.78 4.08 -1.68
CA PRO A 89 -16.16 4.93 -2.70
C PRO A 89 -15.03 4.21 -3.45
N VAL A 90 -14.60 4.82 -4.54
CA VAL A 90 -13.26 4.62 -5.09
C VAL A 90 -12.34 5.64 -4.42
N VAL A 91 -11.17 5.17 -3.98
CA VAL A 91 -10.18 5.97 -3.27
C VAL A 91 -8.89 5.93 -4.07
N ALA A 92 -8.29 7.10 -4.32
CA ALA A 92 -6.95 7.21 -4.88
C ALA A 92 -6.04 7.93 -3.89
N ALA A 93 -4.75 7.64 -3.96
CA ALA A 93 -3.74 8.39 -3.25
C ALA A 93 -2.69 8.91 -4.25
N ALA A 94 -2.16 10.09 -3.98
CA ALA A 94 -0.99 10.64 -4.62
C ALA A 94 0.08 10.80 -3.54
N VAL A 95 1.30 10.33 -3.80
CA VAL A 95 2.40 10.34 -2.83
C VAL A 95 3.65 10.91 -3.49
N ILE A 96 4.21 11.96 -2.90
CA ILE A 96 5.54 12.46 -3.24
C ILE A 96 6.49 12.10 -2.09
N LEU A 97 7.46 11.25 -2.41
CA LEU A 97 8.47 10.79 -1.46
C LEU A 97 9.58 11.84 -1.31
N PRO A 98 10.24 11.92 -0.14
CA PRO A 98 11.39 12.81 0.04
C PRO A 98 12.54 12.43 -0.89
N ALA A 99 13.34 13.41 -1.29
CA ALA A 99 14.50 13.19 -2.17
C ALA A 99 15.48 12.15 -1.59
N GLU A 100 15.76 12.27 -0.30
CA GLU A 100 16.50 11.28 0.50
C GLU A 100 15.50 10.31 1.15
N LEU A 101 15.10 9.30 0.41
CA LEU A 101 14.16 8.29 0.89
C LEU A 101 14.86 7.31 1.84
N PRO A 102 14.49 7.23 3.14
CA PRO A 102 14.96 6.16 4.01
C PRO A 102 14.51 4.79 3.48
N PHE A 103 15.11 3.71 3.98
CA PHE A 103 14.68 2.37 3.63
C PHE A 103 13.19 2.19 3.93
N LEU A 104 12.42 1.95 2.88
CA LEU A 104 10.97 1.84 2.91
C LEU A 104 10.60 0.60 2.09
N PRO A 105 10.43 -0.57 2.74
CA PRO A 105 10.19 -1.85 2.06
C PRO A 105 8.74 -1.95 1.56
N VAL A 106 8.36 -1.03 0.68
CA VAL A 106 7.12 -1.11 -0.08
C VAL A 106 7.23 -2.19 -1.14
N ASN A 107 6.10 -2.80 -1.43
CA ASN A 107 5.90 -3.73 -2.53
C ASN A 107 4.40 -3.65 -2.88
N ASP A 108 3.95 -4.43 -3.86
CA ASP A 108 2.53 -4.64 -4.14
C ASP A 108 1.76 -4.83 -2.82
N SER A 109 0.80 -3.95 -2.57
CA SER A 109 0.06 -3.88 -1.32
C SER A 109 -0.64 -5.22 -1.01
N LYS A 110 -0.95 -6.03 -2.02
CA LYS A 110 -1.58 -7.36 -1.88
C LYS A 110 -0.60 -8.43 -1.38
N GLN A 111 0.70 -8.25 -1.57
CA GLN A 111 1.73 -9.16 -1.07
C GLN A 111 2.10 -8.90 0.40
N LEU A 112 1.69 -7.75 0.92
CA LEU A 112 1.92 -7.35 2.30
C LEU A 112 0.79 -7.80 3.22
N SER A 113 1.13 -8.25 4.43
CA SER A 113 0.12 -8.51 5.47
C SER A 113 -0.56 -7.20 5.90
N ALA A 114 -1.80 -7.27 6.39
CA ALA A 114 -2.54 -6.10 6.86
C ALA A 114 -1.73 -5.31 7.92
N LYS A 115 -1.13 -6.01 8.89
CA LYS A 115 -0.28 -5.40 9.92
C LYS A 115 0.93 -4.67 9.31
N LYS A 116 1.57 -5.24 8.29
CA LYS A 116 2.72 -4.60 7.64
C LYS A 116 2.29 -3.38 6.81
N ARG A 117 1.13 -3.44 6.15
CA ARG A 117 0.55 -2.28 5.45
C ARG A 117 0.24 -1.12 6.39
N GLU A 118 -0.39 -1.39 7.54
CA GLU A 118 -0.66 -0.38 8.57
C GLU A 118 0.63 0.30 9.06
N GLN A 119 1.67 -0.49 9.34
CA GLN A 119 2.98 0.06 9.72
C GLN A 119 3.61 0.93 8.63
N LEU A 120 3.53 0.49 7.37
CA LEU A 120 4.06 1.25 6.23
C LEU A 120 3.23 2.50 5.96
N TYR A 121 1.91 2.45 6.14
CA TYR A 121 1.03 3.61 6.07
C TYR A 121 1.50 4.70 7.02
N ASP A 122 1.68 4.37 8.30
CA ASP A 122 2.13 5.35 9.30
C ASP A 122 3.51 5.93 8.96
N GLN A 123 4.42 5.10 8.44
CA GLN A 123 5.74 5.56 7.99
C GLN A 123 5.65 6.51 6.80
N ILE A 124 4.86 6.17 5.77
CA ILE A 124 4.66 6.99 4.57
C ILE A 124 4.04 8.33 4.96
N MET A 125 2.97 8.32 5.75
CA MET A 125 2.29 9.54 6.20
C MET A 125 3.20 10.47 7.02
N ALA A 126 4.23 9.93 7.67
CA ALA A 126 5.19 10.71 8.46
C ALA A 126 6.28 11.39 7.62
N ILE A 127 6.65 10.83 6.47
CA ILE A 127 7.82 11.28 5.69
C ILE A 127 7.46 11.89 4.33
N ALA A 128 6.30 11.56 3.79
CA ALA A 128 5.89 11.91 2.42
C ALA A 128 4.84 13.02 2.42
N ASP A 129 4.75 13.72 1.30
CA ASP A 129 3.56 14.51 0.99
C ASP A 129 2.50 13.59 0.38
N VAL A 130 1.29 13.61 0.95
CA VAL A 130 0.24 12.65 0.63
C VAL A 130 -1.08 13.37 0.42
N GLY A 131 -1.63 13.22 -0.77
CA GLY A 131 -2.98 13.63 -1.09
C GLY A 131 -3.90 12.42 -1.26
N ILE A 132 -5.14 12.52 -0.78
CA ILE A 132 -6.14 11.45 -0.88
C ILE A 132 -7.37 12.00 -1.63
N GLY A 133 -7.81 11.28 -2.64
CA GLY A 133 -9.05 11.55 -3.37
C GLY A 133 -10.07 10.45 -3.12
N LEU A 134 -11.33 10.85 -2.95
CA LEU A 134 -12.42 9.95 -2.62
C LEU A 134 -13.65 10.35 -3.42
N ILE A 135 -14.12 9.43 -4.26
CA ILE A 135 -15.29 9.64 -5.10
C ILE A 135 -16.41 8.69 -4.68
N SER A 136 -17.55 9.27 -4.36
CA SER A 136 -18.67 8.57 -3.74
C SER A 136 -19.38 7.63 -4.72
N PRO A 137 -20.14 6.64 -4.21
CA PRO A 137 -20.99 5.76 -5.03
C PRO A 137 -21.94 6.52 -5.95
N GLU A 138 -22.51 7.64 -5.49
CA GLU A 138 -23.41 8.48 -6.28
C GLU A 138 -22.71 9.07 -7.49
N THR A 139 -21.49 9.59 -7.33
CA THR A 139 -20.69 10.08 -8.44
C THR A 139 -20.25 8.94 -9.36
N ILE A 140 -19.86 7.78 -8.80
CA ILE A 140 -19.52 6.58 -9.60
C ILE A 140 -20.69 6.19 -10.50
N ASP A 141 -21.91 6.16 -9.97
CA ASP A 141 -23.12 5.84 -10.72
C ASP A 141 -23.41 6.89 -11.81
N ALA A 142 -23.09 8.16 -11.57
CA ALA A 142 -23.31 9.25 -12.53
C ALA A 142 -22.31 9.27 -13.70
N VAL A 143 -21.02 9.00 -13.43
CA VAL A 143 -19.96 9.16 -14.45
C VAL A 143 -19.33 7.86 -14.94
N ASN A 144 -19.66 6.72 -14.35
CA ASN A 144 -18.99 5.42 -14.47
C ASN A 144 -17.69 5.27 -13.66
N ILE A 145 -17.28 4.02 -13.41
CA ILE A 145 -16.13 3.72 -12.54
C ILE A 145 -14.79 4.18 -13.09
N TYR A 146 -14.61 4.20 -14.40
CA TYR A 146 -13.35 4.61 -15.02
C TYR A 146 -13.14 6.12 -14.89
N GLU A 147 -14.17 6.93 -15.18
CA GLU A 147 -14.11 8.38 -15.01
C GLU A 147 -14.09 8.76 -13.53
N ALA A 148 -14.84 8.08 -12.67
CA ALA A 148 -14.77 8.27 -11.22
C ALA A 148 -13.37 8.00 -10.65
N THR A 149 -12.66 7.02 -11.20
CA THR A 149 -11.27 6.75 -10.82
C THR A 149 -10.35 7.92 -11.21
N LYS A 150 -10.49 8.48 -12.42
CA LYS A 150 -9.73 9.68 -12.81
C LYS A 150 -10.03 10.86 -11.90
N LEU A 151 -11.31 11.08 -11.54
CA LEU A 151 -11.71 12.12 -10.61
C LEU A 151 -11.04 11.93 -9.24
N ALA A 152 -11.01 10.70 -8.73
CA ALA A 152 -10.33 10.40 -7.46
C ALA A 152 -8.83 10.70 -7.56
N MET A 153 -8.16 10.28 -8.63
CA MET A 153 -6.74 10.56 -8.84
C MET A 153 -6.45 12.06 -8.94
N MET A 154 -7.26 12.82 -9.70
CA MET A 154 -7.10 14.27 -9.82
C MET A 154 -7.35 14.98 -8.48
N GLN A 155 -8.33 14.52 -7.70
CA GLN A 155 -8.57 15.03 -6.35
C GLN A 155 -7.40 14.70 -5.40
N ALA A 156 -6.81 13.51 -5.51
CA ALA A 156 -5.64 13.14 -4.73
C ALA A 156 -4.45 14.05 -5.05
N ILE A 157 -4.19 14.34 -6.34
CA ILE A 157 -3.14 15.28 -6.76
C ILE A 157 -3.41 16.68 -6.21
N ALA A 158 -4.64 17.17 -6.31
CA ALA A 158 -5.01 18.50 -5.82
C ALA A 158 -4.91 18.66 -4.29
N ASN A 159 -4.90 17.53 -3.56
CA ASN A 159 -4.77 17.49 -2.10
C ASN A 159 -3.32 17.32 -1.62
N LEU A 160 -2.33 17.26 -2.52
CA LEU A 160 -0.92 17.36 -2.16
C LEU A 160 -0.61 18.77 -1.64
N LYS A 161 0.35 18.88 -0.73
CA LYS A 161 0.82 20.18 -0.22
C LYS A 161 1.73 20.90 -1.23
N GLN A 162 2.47 20.13 -2.03
CA GLN A 162 3.29 20.64 -3.12
C GLN A 162 2.72 20.22 -4.48
N GLU A 163 2.84 21.08 -5.47
CA GLU A 163 2.47 20.76 -6.84
C GLU A 163 3.51 19.79 -7.44
N PRO A 164 3.10 18.64 -8.02
CA PRO A 164 4.03 17.73 -8.66
C PRO A 164 4.47 18.22 -10.04
N ASP A 165 5.75 18.02 -10.35
CA ASP A 165 6.33 18.29 -11.68
C ASP A 165 6.07 17.14 -12.66
N SER A 166 5.93 15.92 -12.13
CA SER A 166 5.69 14.71 -12.91
C SER A 166 4.88 13.67 -12.15
N LEU A 167 4.15 12.84 -12.89
CA LEU A 167 3.25 11.82 -12.37
C LEU A 167 3.68 10.43 -12.82
N LEU A 168 3.76 9.49 -11.88
CA LEU A 168 3.86 8.06 -12.13
C LEU A 168 2.52 7.42 -11.77
N ILE A 169 1.83 6.81 -12.74
CA ILE A 169 0.42 6.37 -12.57
C ILE A 169 0.29 4.89 -12.93
N ASP A 170 -0.38 4.10 -12.08
CA ASP A 170 -0.69 2.71 -12.45
C ASP A 170 -1.74 2.65 -13.57
N ALA A 171 -1.30 2.18 -14.74
CA ALA A 171 -2.13 1.84 -15.90
C ALA A 171 -3.22 2.85 -16.34
N MET A 172 -3.07 4.14 -16.06
CA MET A 172 -4.01 5.21 -16.47
C MET A 172 -3.31 6.48 -16.98
N LYS A 173 -4.08 7.36 -17.64
CA LYS A 173 -3.67 8.70 -18.08
C LYS A 173 -4.70 9.72 -17.64
N LEU A 174 -4.24 10.84 -17.07
CA LEU A 174 -5.10 11.90 -16.57
C LEU A 174 -5.12 13.09 -17.54
N PRO A 175 -6.24 13.83 -17.65
CA PRO A 175 -6.34 15.02 -18.49
C PRO A 175 -5.70 16.25 -17.80
N LEU A 176 -4.45 16.11 -17.37
CA LEU A 176 -3.68 17.15 -16.68
C LEU A 176 -2.47 17.57 -17.53
N PRO A 177 -2.10 18.87 -17.54
CA PRO A 177 -0.94 19.39 -18.27
C PRO A 177 0.39 19.14 -17.55
N ILE A 178 0.46 18.08 -16.73
CA ILE A 178 1.66 17.66 -15.99
C ILE A 178 2.30 16.51 -16.79
N GLU A 179 3.62 16.39 -16.76
CA GLU A 179 4.31 15.24 -17.36
C GLU A 179 3.85 13.94 -16.67
N GLN A 180 3.51 12.90 -17.44
CA GLN A 180 2.98 11.67 -16.86
C GLN A 180 3.58 10.44 -17.53
N GLN A 181 3.87 9.43 -16.73
CA GLN A 181 4.21 8.09 -17.19
C GLN A 181 3.17 7.10 -16.66
N SER A 182 2.52 6.41 -17.59
CA SER A 182 1.58 5.33 -17.27
C SER A 182 2.35 4.01 -17.23
N ILE A 183 2.35 3.35 -16.07
CA ILE A 183 3.14 2.15 -15.83
C ILE A 183 2.19 0.97 -15.61
N ILE A 184 2.32 -0.07 -16.42
CA ILE A 184 1.56 -1.32 -16.20
C ILE A 184 2.16 -2.06 -15.00
N LYS A 185 1.33 -2.34 -13.98
CA LYS A 185 1.74 -2.91 -12.68
C LYS A 185 2.73 -1.98 -11.99
N GLY A 186 2.35 -0.70 -11.91
CA GLY A 186 3.17 0.35 -11.34
C GLY A 186 3.48 0.10 -9.87
N ASP A 187 2.55 -0.45 -9.10
CA ASP A 187 2.70 -0.85 -7.70
C ASP A 187 3.86 -1.84 -7.45
N ALA A 188 4.18 -2.66 -8.44
CA ALA A 188 5.30 -3.60 -8.39
C ALA A 188 6.61 -3.03 -8.96
N LYS A 189 6.60 -1.84 -9.55
CA LYS A 189 7.71 -1.30 -10.37
C LYS A 189 8.20 0.08 -9.95
N SER A 190 7.37 0.88 -9.30
CA SER A 190 7.67 2.21 -8.79
C SER A 190 7.44 2.24 -7.29
N VAL A 191 8.42 2.74 -6.54
CA VAL A 191 8.29 2.91 -5.08
C VAL A 191 7.19 3.92 -4.75
N SER A 192 7.07 4.99 -5.54
CA SER A 192 6.06 6.03 -5.32
C SER A 192 4.64 5.50 -5.56
N ILE A 193 4.43 4.72 -6.64
CA ILE A 193 3.13 4.07 -6.90
C ILE A 193 2.83 3.03 -5.81
N ALA A 194 3.81 2.23 -5.40
CA ALA A 194 3.64 1.26 -4.33
C ALA A 194 3.23 1.92 -2.99
N ALA A 195 3.84 3.06 -2.66
CA ALA A 195 3.47 3.85 -1.49
C ALA A 195 2.03 4.38 -1.60
N ALA A 196 1.64 4.92 -2.76
CA ALA A 196 0.27 5.34 -3.02
C ALA A 196 -0.74 4.19 -2.89
N SER A 197 -0.41 3.00 -3.41
CA SER A 197 -1.23 1.79 -3.28
C SER A 197 -1.51 1.44 -1.83
N ILE A 198 -0.47 1.47 -0.99
CA ILE A 198 -0.58 1.19 0.45
C ILE A 198 -1.47 2.24 1.13
N VAL A 199 -1.25 3.53 0.84
CA VAL A 199 -2.05 4.63 1.40
C VAL A 199 -3.52 4.47 1.05
N ALA A 200 -3.83 4.33 -0.25
CA ALA A 200 -5.19 4.19 -0.73
C ALA A 200 -5.88 2.96 -0.12
N LYS A 201 -5.18 1.81 -0.07
CA LYS A 201 -5.68 0.56 0.49
C LYS A 201 -6.02 0.66 1.97
N VAL A 202 -5.08 1.13 2.79
CA VAL A 202 -5.28 1.23 4.24
C VAL A 202 -6.38 2.25 4.55
N TYR A 203 -6.37 3.40 3.88
CA TYR A 203 -7.41 4.41 4.06
C TYR A 203 -8.80 3.84 3.74
N ARG A 204 -8.95 3.17 2.58
CA ARG A 204 -10.24 2.60 2.19
C ARG A 204 -10.69 1.47 3.12
N ASP A 205 -9.79 0.60 3.58
CA ASP A 205 -10.15 -0.49 4.50
C ASP A 205 -10.63 0.02 5.86
N ARG A 206 -9.98 1.08 6.38
CA ARG A 206 -10.44 1.78 7.60
C ARG A 206 -11.84 2.35 7.40
N LEU A 207 -12.07 3.06 6.29
CA LEU A 207 -13.39 3.63 5.96
C LEU A 207 -14.49 2.55 5.81
N MET A 208 -14.19 1.43 5.15
CA MET A 208 -15.16 0.33 5.04
C MET A 208 -15.47 -0.32 6.39
N SER A 209 -14.50 -0.34 7.31
CA SER A 209 -14.72 -0.82 8.68
C SER A 209 -15.61 0.13 9.47
N GLU A 210 -15.49 1.44 9.27
CA GLU A 210 -16.42 2.44 9.84
C GLU A 210 -17.83 2.26 9.28
N TYR A 211 -17.97 2.03 7.97
CA TYR A 211 -19.28 1.72 7.38
C TYR A 211 -19.90 0.44 7.90
N ALA A 212 -19.10 -0.55 8.33
CA ALA A 212 -19.63 -1.77 8.94
C ALA A 212 -20.35 -1.49 10.27
N ILE A 213 -19.96 -0.44 11.00
CA ILE A 213 -20.64 -0.04 12.24
C ILE A 213 -22.02 0.53 11.90
N GLN A 214 -22.10 1.36 10.86
CA GLN A 214 -23.35 1.98 10.41
C GLN A 214 -24.29 0.97 9.70
N TYR A 215 -23.71 0.00 8.99
CA TYR A 215 -24.41 -0.98 8.16
C TYR A 215 -23.93 -2.41 8.48
N PRO A 216 -24.37 -3.00 9.61
CA PRO A 216 -23.78 -4.22 10.17
C PRO A 216 -24.06 -5.51 9.39
N TYR A 217 -25.01 -5.52 8.46
CA TYR A 217 -25.50 -6.75 7.82
C TYR A 217 -24.73 -7.20 6.58
N TYR A 218 -23.73 -6.43 6.13
CA TYR A 218 -23.07 -6.64 4.84
C TYR A 218 -21.62 -7.13 4.97
N GLY A 219 -21.05 -7.16 6.18
CA GLY A 219 -19.68 -7.64 6.44
C GLY A 219 -18.56 -6.76 5.88
N PHE A 220 -18.79 -5.45 5.80
CA PHE A 220 -17.86 -4.49 5.16
C PHE A 220 -16.47 -4.46 5.78
N GLU A 221 -16.33 -4.77 7.06
CA GLU A 221 -15.05 -4.86 7.78
C GLU A 221 -14.19 -6.03 7.30
N LYS A 222 -14.79 -7.04 6.66
CA LYS A 222 -14.09 -8.23 6.13
C LYS A 222 -13.95 -8.19 4.63
N ASN A 223 -15.02 -7.80 3.93
CA ASN A 223 -15.07 -7.86 2.47
C ASN A 223 -14.82 -6.52 1.80
N ALA A 224 -14.66 -5.41 2.54
CA ALA A 224 -14.42 -4.08 1.99
C ALA A 224 -15.39 -3.65 0.85
N GLY A 225 -16.63 -4.14 0.89
CA GLY A 225 -17.67 -3.87 -0.10
C GLY A 225 -17.64 -4.79 -1.33
N TYR A 226 -16.74 -5.78 -1.42
CA TYR A 226 -16.79 -6.78 -2.49
C TYR A 226 -18.01 -7.71 -2.34
N GLY A 227 -18.56 -8.16 -3.46
CA GLY A 227 -19.76 -9.02 -3.53
C GLY A 227 -19.54 -10.46 -3.05
N THR A 228 -19.12 -10.62 -1.79
CA THR A 228 -19.01 -11.92 -1.12
C THR A 228 -20.39 -12.46 -0.77
N GLN A 229 -20.49 -13.76 -0.46
CA GLN A 229 -21.76 -14.38 -0.07
C GLN A 229 -22.44 -13.64 1.09
N LEU A 230 -21.68 -13.23 2.12
CA LEU A 230 -22.23 -12.45 3.24
C LEU A 230 -22.81 -11.10 2.81
N HIS A 231 -22.15 -10.42 1.87
CA HIS A 231 -22.63 -9.15 1.33
C HIS A 231 -23.94 -9.34 0.55
N LEU A 232 -23.98 -10.35 -0.33
CA LEU A 232 -25.16 -10.64 -1.15
C LEU A 232 -26.37 -11.05 -0.29
N SER A 233 -26.17 -11.89 0.73
CA SER A 233 -27.24 -12.23 1.68
C SER A 233 -27.71 -11.02 2.49
N GLY A 234 -26.80 -10.10 2.82
CA GLY A 234 -27.14 -8.82 3.44
C GLY A 234 -28.04 -7.96 2.54
N LEU A 235 -27.71 -7.86 1.25
CA LEU A 235 -28.52 -7.17 0.24
C LEU A 235 -29.92 -7.79 0.08
N GLU A 236 -30.02 -9.10 0.02
CA GLU A 236 -31.32 -9.81 -0.09
C GLU A 236 -32.20 -9.59 1.14
N SER A 237 -31.62 -9.60 2.34
CA SER A 237 -32.38 -9.55 3.60
C SER A 237 -32.68 -8.13 4.08
N HIS A 238 -31.81 -7.15 3.78
CA HIS A 238 -31.87 -5.79 4.33
C HIS A 238 -31.93 -4.69 3.26
N GLY A 239 -31.90 -5.06 1.98
CA GLY A 239 -31.91 -4.12 0.87
C GLY A 239 -30.58 -3.38 0.69
N ILE A 240 -30.58 -2.39 -0.21
CA ILE A 240 -29.41 -1.53 -0.45
C ILE A 240 -29.28 -0.44 0.62
N THR A 241 -28.09 0.10 0.76
CA THR A 241 -27.77 1.28 1.58
C THR A 241 -27.28 2.43 0.70
N PRO A 242 -27.18 3.68 1.22
CA PRO A 242 -26.67 4.81 0.45
C PRO A 242 -25.28 4.58 -0.16
N ILE A 243 -24.44 3.75 0.48
CA ILE A 243 -23.08 3.52 0.00
C ILE A 243 -22.99 2.45 -1.12
N HIS A 244 -24.10 1.87 -1.55
CA HIS A 244 -24.12 0.88 -2.63
C HIS A 244 -24.13 1.54 -4.02
N ARG A 245 -23.42 0.94 -4.97
CA ARG A 245 -23.32 1.40 -6.36
C ARG A 245 -24.45 0.79 -7.18
N LYS A 246 -25.44 1.60 -7.50
CA LYS A 246 -26.70 1.16 -8.12
C LYS A 246 -26.52 0.73 -9.58
N THR A 247 -25.45 1.16 -10.22
CA THR A 247 -25.14 0.82 -11.61
C THR A 247 -24.34 -0.48 -11.76
N PHE A 248 -23.91 -1.10 -10.66
CA PHE A 248 -23.12 -2.33 -10.66
C PHE A 248 -24.04 -3.56 -10.52
N ASP A 249 -23.79 -4.61 -11.29
CA ASP A 249 -24.42 -5.90 -11.06
C ASP A 249 -23.80 -6.60 -9.83
N PRO A 250 -24.60 -7.27 -8.98
CA PRO A 250 -26.01 -7.61 -9.18
C PRO A 250 -27.04 -6.56 -8.71
N ILE A 251 -26.61 -5.47 -8.06
CA ILE A 251 -27.52 -4.46 -7.48
C ILE A 251 -28.41 -3.80 -8.56
N LYS A 252 -27.81 -3.49 -9.72
CA LYS A 252 -28.54 -2.93 -10.87
C LYS A 252 -29.71 -3.81 -11.32
N SER A 253 -29.55 -5.14 -11.22
CA SER A 253 -30.60 -6.09 -11.57
C SER A 253 -31.66 -6.15 -10.47
N MET A 254 -31.25 -6.21 -9.19
CA MET A 254 -32.15 -6.19 -8.04
C MET A 254 -33.08 -4.96 -8.01
N LEU A 255 -32.59 -3.78 -8.43
CA LEU A 255 -33.38 -2.55 -8.47
C LEU A 255 -34.35 -2.46 -9.66
N ARG A 256 -34.21 -3.31 -10.68
CA ARG A 256 -35.16 -3.38 -11.80
C ARG A 256 -36.32 -4.34 -11.53
N ASP A 257 -36.08 -5.32 -10.66
CA ASP A 257 -37.05 -6.36 -10.31
C ASP A 257 -37.93 -5.98 -9.10
N GLN A 258 -37.75 -4.77 -8.55
CA GLN A 258 -38.58 -4.15 -7.49
C GLN A 258 -39.61 -3.18 -8.09
#